data_AF-A0A1W9SE31-F1
#
_entry.id   AF-A0A1W9SE31-F1
#
_cell.length_a   1.000
_cell.length_b   1.000
_cell.length_c   1.000
_cell.angle_alpha   90.00
_cell.angle_beta   90.00
_cell.angle_gamma   90.00
#
_symmetry.space_group_name_H-M   'P 1'
#
loop_
_entity.id
_entity.type
_entity.pdbx_description
1 polymer ?
#
loop_
_entity_poly.entity_id
_entity_poly.type
_entity_poly.pdbx_seq_one_letter_code
_entity_poly.pdbx_strand_id
1 'polypeptide(L)'
;MEIEWIESQFFSTEKISNEMIIIHHTGSHNGKINSLQGTISWFKPDEWRSSRQVSAQYIIAREERPIIQMVQDEHTAWHAGRSQWEINGVLCHNLNNRSIGIELQGDGQLFPYTKFQYEALIWLVKQKMEQFNIPIELIRGHEEITSRKPDPGPYFDWERFKKGLTSVTVPGPTDDDGDGIIWLDENEKVKIPSGKDRSILEVIIDFFAGLFK
;
A
#
# COMPACT_ATOMS: atom_id res chain seq x y z
N MET A 1 9.87 -8.84 -0.83
CA MET A 1 10.40 -7.49 -1.09
C MET A 1 11.33 -7.13 0.05
N GLU A 2 12.34 -6.30 -0.20
CA GLU A 2 13.23 -5.78 0.85
C GLU A 2 12.69 -4.45 1.42
N ILE A 3 13.00 -4.17 2.68
CA ILE A 3 12.69 -2.91 3.35
C ILE A 3 14.01 -2.27 3.81
N GLU A 4 14.21 -1.02 3.42
CA GLU A 4 15.33 -0.16 3.81
C GLU A 4 14.85 0.83 4.88
N TRP A 5 15.60 0.97 5.98
CA TRP A 5 15.25 1.90 7.05
C TRP A 5 15.91 3.28 6.84
N ILE A 6 15.10 4.33 6.78
CA ILE A 6 15.56 5.74 6.72
C ILE A 6 14.67 6.60 7.63
N GLU A 7 15.08 6.78 8.88
CA GLU A 7 14.25 7.44 9.90
C GLU A 7 13.88 8.90 9.57
N SER A 8 12.58 9.18 9.58
CA SER A 8 12.00 10.53 9.54
C SER A 8 12.31 11.32 10.81
N GLN A 9 12.39 12.65 10.72
CA GLN A 9 12.50 13.51 11.91
C GLN A 9 11.14 13.83 12.55
N PHE A 10 10.05 13.50 11.88
CA PHE A 10 8.70 13.93 12.25
C PHE A 10 7.85 12.70 12.58
N PHE A 11 7.69 12.39 13.85
CA PHE A 11 6.75 11.39 14.35
C PHE A 11 6.51 11.61 15.85
N SER A 12 5.48 10.99 16.38
CA SER A 12 5.28 10.85 17.82
C SER A 12 5.45 9.40 18.24
N THR A 13 6.00 9.18 19.44
CA THR A 13 6.08 7.86 20.08
C THR A 13 4.78 7.49 20.81
N GLU A 14 3.75 8.34 20.74
CA GLU A 14 2.41 7.97 21.17
C GLU A 14 1.92 6.74 20.42
N LYS A 15 1.35 5.81 21.18
CA LYS A 15 0.88 4.53 20.67
C LYS A 15 -0.15 4.73 19.56
N ILE A 16 0.17 4.16 18.40
CA ILE A 16 -0.74 3.99 17.28
C ILE A 16 -1.52 2.68 17.43
N SER A 17 -2.76 2.65 16.96
CA SER A 17 -3.64 1.47 17.03
C SER A 17 -3.59 0.58 15.79
N ASN A 18 -3.05 1.07 14.67
CA ASN A 18 -2.92 0.35 13.39
C ASN A 18 -4.23 -0.34 12.95
N GLU A 19 -5.31 0.42 12.90
CA GLU A 19 -6.63 -0.05 12.48
C GLU A 19 -6.87 0.14 10.97
N MET A 20 -6.08 1.01 10.32
CA MET A 20 -6.28 1.40 8.92
C MET A 20 -4.97 1.53 8.16
N ILE A 21 -5.05 1.51 6.83
CA ILE A 21 -3.97 1.90 5.94
C ILE A 21 -4.47 3.04 5.06
N ILE A 22 -3.68 4.11 4.96
CA ILE A 22 -3.99 5.23 4.06
C ILE A 22 -2.91 5.29 2.97
N ILE A 23 -3.35 5.21 1.72
CA ILE A 23 -2.50 5.28 0.52
C ILE A 23 -2.45 6.74 0.06
N HIS A 24 -1.23 7.22 -0.19
CA HIS A 24 -0.92 8.59 -0.59
C HIS A 24 -0.13 8.58 -1.90
N HIS A 25 0.05 9.76 -2.46
CA HIS A 25 1.14 10.03 -3.39
C HIS A 25 2.00 11.18 -2.90
N THR A 26 3.23 11.26 -3.40
CA THR A 26 4.17 12.29 -2.97
C THR A 26 4.03 13.61 -3.74
N GLY A 27 3.31 13.59 -4.86
CA GLY A 27 3.02 14.72 -5.74
C GLY A 27 4.14 15.06 -6.73
N SER A 28 3.88 16.07 -7.55
CA SER A 28 4.83 16.61 -8.52
C SER A 28 5.07 18.11 -8.30
N HIS A 29 6.17 18.63 -8.84
CA HIS A 29 6.44 20.06 -8.88
C HIS A 29 6.65 20.50 -10.34
N ASN A 30 5.87 21.49 -10.79
CA ASN A 30 5.87 21.96 -12.18
C ASN A 30 5.68 20.83 -13.20
N GLY A 31 4.77 19.90 -12.90
CA GLY A 31 4.47 18.73 -13.74
C GLY A 31 5.59 17.69 -13.81
N LYS A 32 6.57 17.74 -12.90
CA LYS A 32 7.66 16.76 -12.81
C LYS A 32 7.59 16.03 -11.48
N ILE A 33 7.56 14.71 -11.54
CA ILE A 33 7.61 13.85 -10.36
C ILE A 33 8.92 14.12 -9.62
N ASN A 34 8.84 14.25 -8.29
CA ASN A 34 10.02 14.42 -7.45
C ASN A 34 10.90 13.16 -7.52
N SER A 35 12.21 13.34 -7.50
CA SER A 35 13.13 12.21 -7.32
C SER A 35 12.86 11.53 -5.99
N LEU A 36 13.31 10.28 -5.86
CA LEU A 36 13.16 9.56 -4.60
C LEU A 36 13.91 10.27 -3.47
N GLN A 37 15.13 10.73 -3.75
CA GLN A 37 15.88 11.53 -2.79
C GLN A 37 15.13 12.80 -2.39
N GLY A 38 14.49 13.49 -3.35
CA GLY A 38 13.66 14.66 -3.06
C GLY A 38 12.45 14.31 -2.17
N THR A 39 11.85 13.15 -2.38
CA THR A 39 10.76 12.62 -1.53
C THR A 39 11.27 12.33 -0.11
N ILE A 40 12.39 11.63 0.03
CA ILE A 40 13.01 11.34 1.34
C ILE A 40 13.33 12.65 2.07
N SER A 41 13.97 13.61 1.39
CA SER A 41 14.31 14.92 1.96
C SER A 41 13.08 15.75 2.36
N TRP A 42 11.90 15.44 1.84
CA TRP A 42 10.66 16.08 2.27
C TRP A 42 10.23 15.63 3.68
N PHE A 43 10.43 14.35 4.00
CA PHE A 43 10.12 13.77 5.32
C PHE A 43 11.32 13.75 6.28
N LYS A 44 12.54 13.90 5.75
CA LYS A 44 13.79 13.99 6.49
C LYS A 44 14.65 15.13 5.93
N PRO A 45 14.28 16.40 6.18
CA PRO A 45 15.05 17.54 5.68
C PRO A 45 16.39 17.64 6.43
N ASP A 46 17.43 18.09 5.73
CA ASP A 46 18.76 18.30 6.33
C ASP A 46 18.73 19.42 7.39
N GLU A 47 17.88 20.41 7.18
CA GLU A 47 17.62 21.52 8.11
C GLU A 47 16.22 21.41 8.68
N TRP A 48 16.09 21.71 9.98
CA TRP A 48 14.79 21.74 10.66
C TRP A 48 13.83 22.72 10.00
N ARG A 49 12.59 22.28 9.75
CA ARG A 49 11.53 23.11 9.16
C ARG A 49 10.30 23.11 10.06
N SER A 50 10.02 24.24 10.71
CA SER A 50 8.85 24.39 11.59
C SER A 50 7.52 24.40 10.86
N SER A 51 7.51 24.78 9.57
CA SER A 51 6.26 25.06 8.84
C SER A 51 5.55 23.82 8.28
N ARG A 52 6.25 22.67 8.15
CA ARG A 52 5.71 21.46 7.50
C ARG A 52 6.37 20.20 8.09
N GLN A 53 5.87 19.77 9.24
CA GLN A 53 6.28 18.52 9.85
C GLN A 53 5.33 17.42 9.37
N VAL A 54 5.75 16.68 8.35
CA VAL A 54 4.96 15.60 7.76
C VAL A 54 5.85 14.39 7.55
N SER A 55 5.26 13.21 7.61
CA SER A 55 5.95 11.94 7.43
C SER A 55 4.94 10.85 7.10
N ALA A 56 5.43 9.74 6.58
CA ALA A 56 4.68 8.50 6.42
C ALA A 56 5.52 7.34 6.96
N GLN A 57 4.88 6.21 7.26
CA GLN A 57 5.60 5.00 7.67
C GLN A 57 6.40 4.44 6.50
N TYR A 58 5.85 4.44 5.29
CA TYR A 58 6.49 3.83 4.13
C TYR A 58 6.50 4.72 2.89
N ILE A 59 7.55 4.61 2.07
CA ILE A 59 7.61 5.11 0.68
C ILE A 59 7.89 3.96 -0.27
N ILE A 60 7.15 3.91 -1.37
CA ILE A 60 7.38 3.01 -2.50
C ILE A 60 7.80 3.84 -3.72
N ALA A 61 9.05 3.63 -4.14
CA ALA A 61 9.62 4.29 -5.31
C ALA A 61 8.99 3.80 -6.63
N ARG A 62 9.17 4.57 -7.71
CA ARG A 62 8.71 4.17 -9.04
C ARG A 62 9.54 3.04 -9.64
N GLU A 63 10.84 3.04 -9.38
CA GLU A 63 11.83 2.08 -9.86
C GLU A 63 11.94 0.90 -8.87
N GLU A 64 12.34 -0.27 -9.37
CA GLU A 64 12.52 -1.48 -8.56
C GLU A 64 13.68 -1.32 -7.58
N ARG A 65 13.35 -1.23 -6.29
CA ARG A 65 14.30 -1.08 -5.19
C ARG A 65 13.62 -1.39 -3.85
N PRO A 66 14.34 -1.45 -2.72
CA PRO A 66 13.72 -1.63 -1.42
C PRO A 66 12.65 -0.57 -1.11
N ILE A 67 11.58 -1.01 -0.45
CA ILE A 67 10.58 -0.11 0.17
C ILE A 67 11.29 0.65 1.28
N ILE A 68 11.09 1.95 1.38
CA ILE A 68 11.70 2.74 2.45
C ILE A 68 10.73 2.79 3.63
N GLN A 69 11.16 2.37 4.81
CA GLN A 69 10.43 2.62 6.06
C GLN A 69 11.06 3.81 6.78
N MET A 70 10.23 4.80 7.12
CA MET A 70 10.69 6.04 7.75
C MET A 70 10.21 6.22 9.19
N VAL A 71 9.10 5.58 9.55
CA VAL A 71 8.56 5.60 10.91
C VAL A 71 8.23 4.15 11.28
N GLN A 72 8.56 3.76 12.52
CA GLN A 72 8.24 2.43 13.04
C GLN A 72 6.71 2.24 13.07
N ASP A 73 6.25 1.00 12.93
CA ASP A 73 4.81 0.71 12.90
C ASP A 73 4.13 1.04 14.23
N GLU A 74 4.88 1.12 15.32
CA GLU A 74 4.39 1.44 16.67
C GLU A 74 4.34 2.95 16.95
N HIS A 75 4.88 3.76 16.03
CA HIS A 75 4.94 5.21 16.14
C HIS A 75 3.95 5.89 15.19
N THR A 76 3.50 7.08 15.60
CA THR A 76 2.54 7.87 14.84
C THR A 76 3.29 8.77 13.83
N ALA A 77 3.23 8.40 12.54
CA ALA A 77 3.62 9.31 11.46
C ALA A 77 2.56 10.39 11.23
N TRP A 78 2.94 11.50 10.59
CA TRP A 78 2.09 12.67 10.40
C TRP A 78 1.72 12.85 8.91
N HIS A 79 0.83 11.98 8.42
CA HIS A 79 0.46 11.91 6.99
C HIS A 79 -0.97 12.35 6.68
N ALA A 80 -1.96 11.98 7.50
CA ALA A 80 -3.39 12.18 7.23
C ALA A 80 -3.89 13.60 7.60
N GLY A 81 -3.24 14.25 8.56
CA GLY A 81 -3.65 15.57 9.06
C GLY A 81 -5.12 15.61 9.51
N ARG A 82 -5.85 16.68 9.16
CA ARG A 82 -7.30 16.80 9.43
C ARG A 82 -8.08 15.81 8.57
N SER A 83 -8.46 14.70 9.18
CA SER A 83 -9.06 13.52 8.54
C SER A 83 -10.10 12.89 9.46
N GLN A 84 -11.05 12.17 8.86
CA GLN A 84 -12.03 11.37 9.59
C GLN A 84 -12.50 10.17 8.78
N TRP A 85 -12.84 9.08 9.46
CA TRP A 85 -13.42 7.89 8.86
C TRP A 85 -14.20 7.10 9.91
N GLU A 86 -15.20 6.34 9.48
CA GLU A 86 -15.93 5.44 10.38
C GLU A 86 -15.20 4.11 10.52
N ILE A 87 -14.82 3.75 11.74
CA ILE A 87 -14.15 2.49 12.08
C ILE A 87 -15.06 1.76 13.06
N ASN A 88 -15.51 0.56 12.70
CA ASN A 88 -16.41 -0.26 13.53
C ASN A 88 -17.67 0.49 14.01
N GLY A 89 -18.29 1.29 13.15
CA GLY A 89 -19.49 2.06 13.47
C GLY A 89 -19.23 3.33 14.30
N VAL A 90 -17.97 3.70 14.54
CA VAL A 90 -17.60 4.91 15.30
C VAL A 90 -16.85 5.88 14.41
N LEU A 91 -17.34 7.12 14.32
CA LEU A 91 -16.66 8.19 13.62
C LEU A 91 -15.37 8.57 14.37
N CYS A 92 -14.24 8.29 13.74
CA CYS A 92 -12.92 8.61 14.25
C CYS A 92 -12.37 9.85 13.55
N HIS A 93 -11.69 10.71 14.30
CA HIS A 93 -10.97 11.88 13.79
C HIS A 93 -9.47 11.73 14.04
N ASN A 94 -8.66 12.51 13.31
CA ASN A 94 -7.20 12.48 13.40
C ASN A 94 -6.64 11.07 13.13
N LEU A 95 -6.76 10.60 11.89
CA LEU A 95 -6.45 9.21 11.57
C LEU A 95 -4.96 8.87 11.70
N ASN A 96 -4.05 9.84 11.84
CA ASN A 96 -2.62 9.60 12.07
C ASN A 96 -2.35 8.55 13.16
N ASN A 97 -3.05 8.60 14.30
CA ASN A 97 -2.83 7.68 15.42
C ASN A 97 -3.62 6.36 15.30
N ARG A 98 -4.23 6.12 14.14
CA ARG A 98 -4.99 4.89 13.81
C ARG A 98 -4.52 4.22 12.53
N SER A 99 -3.62 4.86 11.77
CA SER A 99 -3.33 4.40 10.42
C SER A 99 -1.85 4.34 10.07
N ILE A 100 -1.50 3.37 9.25
CA ILE A 100 -0.22 3.33 8.55
C ILE A 100 -0.36 4.13 7.25
N GLY A 101 0.48 5.14 7.07
CA GLY A 101 0.62 5.90 5.84
C GLY A 101 1.63 5.27 4.89
N ILE A 102 1.21 5.02 3.65
CA ILE A 102 2.07 4.51 2.57
C ILE A 102 2.07 5.51 1.42
N GLU A 103 3.25 6.02 1.09
CA GLU A 103 3.47 7.02 0.04
C GLU A 103 3.95 6.36 -1.24
N LEU A 104 3.20 6.52 -2.33
CA LEU A 104 3.63 6.14 -3.66
C LEU A 104 4.37 7.32 -4.32
N GLN A 105 5.65 7.13 -4.66
CA GLN A 105 6.40 8.15 -5.38
C GLN A 105 5.72 8.46 -6.71
N GLY A 106 5.28 9.71 -6.89
CA GLY A 106 4.58 10.11 -8.10
C GLY A 106 3.44 11.07 -7.81
N ASP A 107 2.71 11.37 -8.87
CA ASP A 107 1.53 12.23 -8.82
C ASP A 107 0.42 11.54 -9.60
N GLY A 108 -0.41 10.78 -8.89
CA GLY A 108 -1.55 10.08 -9.49
C GLY A 108 -2.71 10.97 -9.93
N GLN A 109 -2.58 12.31 -9.84
CA GLN A 109 -3.44 13.22 -10.60
C GLN A 109 -2.97 13.36 -12.05
N LEU A 110 -1.69 13.11 -12.32
CA LEU A 110 -1.06 13.39 -13.61
C LEU A 110 -0.48 12.15 -14.31
N PHE A 111 -0.08 11.13 -13.56
CA PHE A 111 0.69 10.00 -14.09
C PHE A 111 0.24 8.64 -13.53
N PRO A 112 0.30 7.56 -14.33
CA PRO A 112 0.11 6.20 -13.84
C PRO A 112 1.22 5.75 -12.89
N TYR A 113 0.83 4.88 -11.96
CA TYR A 113 1.75 4.13 -11.09
C TYR A 113 2.39 2.97 -11.86
N THR A 114 3.62 2.62 -11.50
CA THR A 114 4.37 1.54 -12.19
C THR A 114 3.88 0.16 -11.75
N LYS A 115 4.20 -0.88 -12.54
CA LYS A 115 3.94 -2.28 -12.18
C LYS A 115 4.58 -2.61 -10.82
N PHE A 116 5.85 -2.26 -10.65
CA PHE A 116 6.58 -2.44 -9.40
C PHE A 116 5.87 -1.78 -8.20
N GLN A 117 5.33 -0.57 -8.37
CA GLN A 117 4.60 0.10 -7.29
C GLN A 117 3.39 -0.69 -6.82
N TYR A 118 2.60 -1.26 -7.74
CA TYR A 118 1.47 -2.12 -7.36
C TYR A 118 1.95 -3.39 -6.66
N GLU A 119 2.97 -4.06 -7.18
CA GLU A 119 3.48 -5.31 -6.58
C GLU A 119 4.04 -5.07 -5.17
N ALA A 120 4.84 -4.03 -4.99
CA ALA A 120 5.40 -3.64 -3.70
C ALA A 120 4.31 -3.20 -2.72
N LEU A 121 3.31 -2.45 -3.19
CA LEU A 121 2.18 -2.01 -2.37
C LEU A 121 1.32 -3.19 -1.93
N ILE A 122 0.93 -4.07 -2.85
CA ILE A 122 0.15 -5.27 -2.55
C ILE A 122 0.89 -6.15 -1.54
N TRP A 123 2.19 -6.39 -1.77
CA TRP A 123 3.01 -7.16 -0.84
C TRP A 123 3.02 -6.52 0.55
N LEU A 124 3.35 -5.23 0.65
CA LEU A 124 3.45 -4.52 1.92
C LEU A 124 2.10 -4.50 2.66
N VAL A 125 1.03 -4.16 1.95
CA VAL A 125 -0.32 -4.07 2.54
C VAL A 125 -0.79 -5.43 3.04
N LYS A 126 -0.57 -6.53 2.31
CA LYS A 126 -0.87 -7.87 2.82
C LYS A 126 -0.16 -8.17 4.14
N GLN A 127 1.13 -7.84 4.23
CA GLN A 127 1.89 -8.05 5.46
C GLN A 127 1.31 -7.22 6.63
N LYS A 128 0.92 -5.97 6.39
CA LYS A 128 0.36 -5.10 7.44
C LYS A 128 -1.06 -5.48 7.83
N MET A 129 -1.88 -5.92 6.86
CA MET A 129 -3.18 -6.50 7.12
C MET A 129 -3.08 -7.71 8.04
N GLU A 130 -2.18 -8.65 7.75
CA GLU A 130 -1.96 -9.84 8.56
C GLU A 130 -1.42 -9.48 9.96
N GLN A 131 -0.40 -8.62 10.01
CA GLN A 131 0.27 -8.24 11.26
C GLN A 131 -0.67 -7.52 12.25
N PHE A 132 -1.55 -6.66 11.75
CA PHE A 132 -2.40 -5.80 12.58
C PHE A 132 -3.89 -6.14 12.50
N ASN A 133 -4.25 -7.22 11.79
CA ASN A 133 -5.63 -7.61 11.52
C ASN A 133 -6.46 -6.46 10.93
N ILE A 134 -5.86 -5.71 10.00
CA ILE A 134 -6.51 -4.60 9.28
C ILE A 134 -7.36 -5.20 8.16
N PRO A 135 -8.68 -4.98 8.15
CA PRO A 135 -9.52 -5.55 7.12
C PRO A 135 -9.45 -4.70 5.84
N ILE A 136 -9.77 -5.31 4.68
CA ILE A 136 -9.56 -4.70 3.36
C ILE A 136 -10.36 -3.40 3.18
N GLU A 137 -11.51 -3.30 3.84
CA GLU A 137 -12.38 -2.13 3.88
C GLU A 137 -11.80 -0.97 4.70
N LEU A 138 -10.68 -1.14 5.39
CA LEU A 138 -9.99 -0.05 6.09
C LEU A 138 -8.70 0.37 5.38
N ILE A 139 -8.53 -0.07 4.13
CA ILE A 139 -7.51 0.45 3.21
C ILE A 139 -8.16 1.53 2.35
N ARG A 140 -7.70 2.76 2.49
CA ARG A 140 -8.33 3.95 1.89
C ARG A 140 -7.32 4.88 1.25
N GLY A 141 -7.77 5.66 0.27
CA GLY A 141 -7.03 6.79 -0.26
C GLY A 141 -7.15 8.02 0.66
N HIS A 142 -6.18 8.93 0.59
CA HIS A 142 -6.26 10.20 1.32
C HIS A 142 -7.49 11.03 0.90
N GLU A 143 -7.89 10.92 -0.36
CA GLU A 143 -9.09 11.50 -0.96
C GLU A 143 -10.42 11.04 -0.32
N GLU A 144 -10.44 9.85 0.28
CA GLU A 144 -11.64 9.31 0.90
C GLU A 144 -11.84 9.83 2.34
N ILE A 145 -10.76 10.17 3.04
CA ILE A 145 -10.78 10.55 4.46
C ILE A 145 -10.81 12.08 4.68
N THR A 146 -10.59 12.87 3.63
CA THR A 146 -10.61 14.33 3.69
C THR A 146 -10.89 14.95 2.32
N SER A 147 -11.70 16.03 2.28
CA SER A 147 -12.01 16.74 1.04
C SER A 147 -10.88 17.64 0.51
N ARG A 148 -9.77 17.75 1.24
CA ARG A 148 -8.66 18.67 0.94
C ARG A 148 -7.58 18.07 0.06
N LYS A 149 -7.59 16.75 -0.11
CA LYS A 149 -6.47 15.96 -0.62
C LYS A 149 -7.00 15.06 -1.72
N PRO A 150 -6.46 15.13 -2.94
CA PRO A 150 -6.96 14.33 -4.05
C PRO A 150 -6.10 13.08 -4.31
N ASP A 151 -5.19 12.72 -3.39
CA ASP A 151 -4.31 11.56 -3.52
C ASP A 151 -4.96 10.27 -2.97
N PRO A 152 -4.66 9.08 -3.55
CA PRO A 152 -3.67 8.80 -4.58
C PRO A 152 -4.07 9.22 -6.00
N GLY A 153 -5.33 9.60 -6.24
CA GLY A 153 -5.78 10.20 -7.49
C GLY A 153 -6.27 9.21 -8.54
N PRO A 154 -6.84 9.71 -9.66
CA PRO A 154 -7.57 8.92 -10.65
C PRO A 154 -6.73 7.89 -11.40
N TYR A 155 -5.40 8.05 -11.40
CA TYR A 155 -4.49 7.06 -12.00
C TYR A 155 -4.19 5.88 -11.07
N PHE A 156 -4.68 5.89 -9.83
CA PHE A 156 -4.64 4.73 -8.95
C PHE A 156 -5.78 3.78 -9.30
N ASP A 157 -5.43 2.59 -9.77
CA ASP A 157 -6.33 1.52 -10.15
C ASP A 157 -6.69 0.69 -8.91
N TRP A 158 -7.76 1.12 -8.25
CA TRP A 158 -8.30 0.46 -7.06
C TRP A 158 -8.72 -0.99 -7.31
N GLU A 159 -9.24 -1.30 -8.50
CA GLU A 159 -9.70 -2.65 -8.84
C GLU A 159 -8.53 -3.60 -8.97
N ARG A 160 -7.49 -3.20 -9.71
CA ARG A 160 -6.22 -3.95 -9.79
C ARG A 160 -5.63 -4.19 -8.41
N PHE A 161 -5.56 -3.14 -7.60
CA PHE A 161 -4.98 -3.21 -6.27
C PHE A 161 -5.76 -4.18 -5.36
N LYS A 162 -7.09 -4.04 -5.28
CA LYS A 162 -7.95 -4.91 -4.46
C LYS A 162 -7.93 -6.35 -4.92
N LYS A 163 -7.98 -6.62 -6.24
CA LYS A 163 -7.82 -7.96 -6.80
C LYS A 163 -6.50 -8.59 -6.36
N GLY A 164 -5.42 -7.80 -6.38
CA GLY A 164 -4.11 -8.23 -5.91
C GLY A 164 -4.07 -8.61 -4.43
N LEU A 165 -4.85 -7.91 -3.58
CA LEU A 165 -4.95 -8.21 -2.15
C LEU A 165 -5.72 -9.49 -1.85
N THR A 166 -6.75 -9.82 -2.62
CA THR A 166 -7.59 -11.02 -2.36
C THR A 166 -7.06 -12.28 -3.02
N SER A 167 -6.20 -12.13 -4.03
CA SER A 167 -5.70 -13.28 -4.78
C SER A 167 -4.56 -14.02 -4.06
N VAL A 168 -4.51 -15.34 -4.26
CA VAL A 168 -3.43 -16.20 -3.77
C VAL A 168 -2.32 -16.28 -4.82
N THR A 169 -1.07 -16.03 -4.42
CA THR A 169 0.09 -16.31 -5.27
C THR A 169 0.29 -17.81 -5.35
N VAL A 170 0.02 -18.39 -6.52
CA VAL A 170 0.34 -19.79 -6.82
C VAL A 170 1.56 -19.86 -7.74
N PRO A 171 2.58 -20.67 -7.43
CA PRO A 171 3.70 -20.88 -8.34
C PRO A 171 3.21 -21.51 -9.65
N GLY A 172 3.35 -20.82 -10.78
CA GLY A 172 2.90 -21.31 -12.08
C GLY A 172 3.45 -20.48 -13.25
N PRO A 173 3.39 -21.00 -14.49
CA PRO A 173 3.83 -20.25 -15.65
C PRO A 173 2.96 -18.98 -15.82
N THR A 174 3.62 -17.88 -16.14
CA THR A 174 3.07 -16.55 -16.47
C THR A 174 1.77 -16.66 -17.27
N ASP A 175 0.74 -15.93 -16.87
CA ASP A 175 -0.43 -15.67 -17.71
C ASP A 175 -0.08 -14.66 -18.82
N ASP A 176 -1.02 -14.44 -19.74
CA ASP A 176 -0.85 -13.68 -20.99
C ASP A 176 -0.49 -12.18 -20.78
N ASP A 177 -0.56 -11.71 -19.53
CA ASP A 177 -0.23 -10.34 -19.12
C ASP A 177 1.28 -10.16 -18.85
N GLY A 178 2.05 -11.26 -18.89
CA GLY A 178 3.50 -11.27 -18.76
C GLY A 178 4.01 -10.93 -17.37
N ASP A 179 3.17 -11.06 -16.32
CA ASP A 179 3.53 -10.66 -14.97
C ASP A 179 4.02 -11.81 -14.06
N GLY A 180 3.79 -13.06 -14.45
CA GLY A 180 4.27 -14.22 -13.69
C GLY A 180 3.39 -14.59 -12.50
N ILE A 181 2.19 -14.01 -12.39
CA ILE A 181 1.29 -14.19 -11.26
C ILE A 181 -0.07 -14.66 -11.79
N ILE A 182 -0.42 -15.92 -11.52
CA ILE A 182 -1.79 -16.37 -11.76
C ILE A 182 -2.67 -15.83 -10.63
N TRP A 183 -3.46 -14.80 -10.93
CA TRP A 183 -4.45 -14.25 -10.02
C TRP A 183 -5.70 -15.13 -9.99
N LEU A 184 -5.79 -16.04 -9.01
CA LEU A 184 -6.99 -16.85 -8.81
C LEU A 184 -8.03 -16.08 -7.99
N ASP A 185 -9.13 -15.70 -8.62
CA ASP A 185 -10.34 -15.21 -7.95
C ASP A 185 -11.13 -16.42 -7.40
N GLU A 186 -11.53 -16.35 -6.12
CA GLU A 186 -12.38 -17.35 -5.46
C GLU A 186 -13.73 -17.59 -6.17
N ASN A 187 -14.18 -16.62 -6.97
CA ASN A 187 -15.44 -16.67 -7.72
C ASN A 187 -15.25 -17.02 -9.22
N GLU A 188 -14.04 -16.96 -9.77
CA GLU A 188 -13.80 -17.37 -11.14
C GLU A 188 -13.60 -18.89 -11.19
N LYS A 189 -14.54 -19.59 -11.83
CA LYS A 189 -14.36 -20.99 -12.23
C LYS A 189 -13.13 -21.06 -13.13
N VAL A 190 -12.00 -21.48 -12.58
CA VAL A 190 -10.75 -21.72 -13.31
C VAL A 190 -11.05 -22.56 -14.55
N LYS A 191 -10.98 -21.96 -15.74
CA LYS A 191 -11.10 -22.71 -17.00
C LYS A 191 -9.75 -23.36 -17.26
N ILE A 192 -9.67 -24.65 -16.97
CA ILE A 192 -8.47 -25.48 -17.12
C ILE A 192 -8.26 -25.81 -18.60
N PRO A 193 -7.16 -25.37 -19.25
CA PRO A 193 -6.80 -25.84 -20.58
C PRO A 193 -6.40 -27.33 -20.50
N SER A 194 -6.95 -28.17 -21.38
CA SER A 194 -6.64 -29.60 -21.40
C SER A 194 -5.15 -29.82 -21.71
N GLY A 195 -4.38 -30.39 -20.77
CA GLY A 195 -3.04 -30.92 -21.04
C GLY A 195 -1.87 -30.41 -20.19
N LYS A 196 -2.08 -29.62 -19.13
CA LYS A 196 -0.99 -29.25 -18.18
C LYS A 196 -1.05 -30.04 -16.87
N ASP A 197 0.13 -30.20 -16.27
CA ASP A 197 0.45 -31.04 -15.11
C ASP A 197 -0.48 -30.78 -13.91
N ARG A 198 -1.20 -31.82 -13.49
CA ARG A 198 -2.24 -31.76 -12.44
C ARG A 198 -1.67 -31.69 -11.01
N SER A 199 -0.35 -31.84 -10.85
CA SER A 199 0.34 -31.86 -9.56
C SER A 199 0.30 -30.52 -8.81
N ILE A 200 0.42 -29.40 -9.53
CA ILE A 200 0.30 -28.05 -8.93
C ILE A 200 -1.14 -27.79 -8.45
N LEU A 201 -2.14 -28.35 -9.15
CA LEU A 201 -3.56 -28.19 -8.81
C LEU A 201 -3.94 -28.91 -7.51
N GLU A 202 -3.36 -30.07 -7.22
CA GLU A 202 -3.59 -30.78 -5.95
C GLU A 202 -3.05 -29.98 -4.76
N VAL A 203 -1.89 -29.32 -4.91
CA VAL A 203 -1.33 -28.41 -3.89
C VAL A 203 -2.25 -27.21 -3.64
N ILE A 204 -2.83 -26.65 -4.70
CA ILE A 204 -3.75 -25.50 -4.60
C ILE A 204 -5.06 -25.92 -3.92
N ILE A 205 -5.63 -27.08 -4.30
CA ILE A 205 -6.86 -27.61 -3.73
C ILE A 205 -6.68 -27.95 -2.24
N ASP A 206 -5.56 -28.58 -1.86
CA ASP A 206 -5.27 -28.92 -0.46
C ASP A 206 -5.06 -27.68 0.41
N PHE A 207 -4.46 -26.62 -0.14
CA PHE A 207 -4.32 -25.33 0.55
C PHE A 207 -5.69 -24.68 0.82
N PHE A 208 -6.57 -24.61 -0.18
CA PHE A 208 -7.92 -24.07 0.02
C PHE A 208 -8.78 -24.97 0.93
N ALA A 209 -8.62 -26.29 0.87
CA ALA A 209 -9.32 -27.22 1.77
C ALA A 209 -8.89 -27.10 3.25
N GLY A 210 -7.67 -26.60 3.50
CA GLY A 210 -7.16 -26.30 4.84
C GLY A 210 -7.63 -24.97 5.42
N LEU A 211 -8.00 -24.00 4.59
CA LEU A 211 -8.48 -22.67 5.00
C LEU A 211 -9.94 -22.64 5.49
N PHE A 212 -10.71 -23.70 5.25
CA PHE A 212 -12.13 -23.82 5.65
C PHE A 212 -12.42 -24.97 6.63
N LYS A 213 -11.46 -25.31 7.50
CA LYS A 213 -11.66 -26.22 8.65
C LYS A 213 -11.59 -25.48 9.98
#